data_AF-A0A9W7Z118-F1
#
_entry.id   AF-A0A9W7Z118-F1
#
_cell.length_a   1.000
_cell.length_b   1.000
_cell.length_c   1.000
_cell.angle_alpha   90.00
_cell.angle_beta   90.00
_cell.angle_gamma   90.00
#
_symmetry.space_group_name_H-M   'P 1'
#
loop_
_entity.id
_entity.type
_entity.pdbx_description
1 polymer ?
#
loop_
_entity_poly.entity_id
_entity_poly.type
_entity_poly.pdbx_seq_one_letter_code
_entity_poly.pdbx_strand_id
1 'polypeptide(L)'
;MGHDMQRVPSTALSGPDSASHPASRHMDAMHTANDQSLPNGTSQAYDSERGESWTQNGASGDTESSGSDAELPQVDAKMIPLSITISRLITYAYTELVTLVDTLPARTDADRRSEILKYTDHMTDMLTKLLVLVRWAKHAPQIQKCQNIIAYLDSQNRYFDCAVDSIYAAFMSMPGVRMRNYDVGNAAEILSTGSYQRLPVAIKRMVPPPKLSKKQVRETVEAISGIIRRRILCGEPVPLAMRRYVINNGRIVFTVPGEFEAKLTLLQYEENIPWHIVSVRVLVAGDPLLPGEQQIAVNTRQIIDFAQQILVGASAQSQDDCSVQPPQLVQLYDFLHQQCFTVLLETVYKQATVLR
;
A
#
# COMPACT_ATOMS: atom_id res chain seq x y z
N MET A 1 37.86 47.54 27.16
CA MET A 1 37.40 48.75 27.91
C MET A 1 36.85 49.73 26.88
N GLY A 2 35.62 50.23 27.08
CA GLY A 2 34.86 51.08 26.14
C GLY A 2 33.75 50.28 25.42
N HIS A 3 32.56 49.98 25.98
CA HIS A 3 31.41 50.84 26.38
C HIS A 3 30.65 51.51 25.22
N ASP A 4 29.44 50.99 24.95
CA ASP A 4 28.13 51.64 24.60
C ASP A 4 27.34 50.73 23.65
N MET A 5 26.21 50.09 23.97
CA MET A 5 24.97 50.43 24.71
C MET A 5 24.07 51.45 23.99
N GLN A 6 23.02 50.96 23.31
CA GLN A 6 21.61 51.43 23.28
C GLN A 6 20.94 50.94 21.98
N ARG A 7 20.00 49.99 22.03
CA ARG A 7 18.54 50.09 22.31
C ARG A 7 17.71 50.89 21.28
N VAL A 8 16.74 50.15 20.75
CA VAL A 8 15.55 50.42 19.92
C VAL A 8 14.68 51.60 20.38
N PRO A 9 13.81 52.16 19.51
CA PRO A 9 12.36 51.85 19.58
C PRO A 9 11.71 51.69 18.18
N SER A 10 10.89 50.65 17.94
CA SER A 10 9.42 50.57 18.11
C SER A 10 8.60 51.60 17.33
N THR A 11 7.91 51.15 16.28
CA THR A 11 6.60 51.72 15.89
C THR A 11 5.70 50.56 15.44
N ALA A 12 4.70 50.30 16.27
CA ALA A 12 3.57 49.43 15.98
C ALA A 12 2.46 50.27 15.32
N LEU A 13 1.74 49.69 14.36
CA LEU A 13 0.36 50.05 14.04
C LEU A 13 -0.34 48.82 13.45
N SER A 14 -1.47 48.49 14.06
CA SER A 14 -2.35 47.34 13.86
C SER A 14 -2.83 47.13 12.42
N GLY A 15 -3.11 45.85 12.09
CA GLY A 15 -3.73 45.36 10.84
C GLY A 15 -5.24 45.61 10.76
N PRO A 16 -6.10 44.66 10.31
CA PRO A 16 -5.85 43.38 9.61
C PRO A 16 -6.59 43.31 8.24
N ASP A 17 -6.25 42.37 7.35
CA ASP A 17 -7.27 41.76 6.47
C ASP A 17 -6.83 40.46 5.78
N SER A 18 -7.54 39.40 6.15
CA SER A 18 -8.15 38.36 5.30
C SER A 18 -7.54 38.07 3.90
N ALA A 19 -6.85 36.93 3.76
CA ALA A 19 -6.98 36.05 2.59
C ALA A 19 -6.37 34.66 2.84
N SER A 20 -7.22 33.66 2.68
CA SER A 20 -7.01 32.21 2.80
C SER A 20 -6.07 31.61 1.75
N HIS A 21 -5.11 30.79 2.20
CA HIS A 21 -4.48 29.73 1.41
C HIS A 21 -5.22 28.40 1.64
N PRO A 22 -5.57 27.62 0.59
CA PRO A 22 -5.98 26.25 0.78
C PRO A 22 -4.77 25.31 0.81
N ALA A 23 -4.86 24.40 1.77
CA ALA A 23 -3.88 23.37 2.09
C ALA A 23 -3.79 22.27 1.02
N SER A 24 -2.56 21.75 0.92
CA SER A 24 -2.17 20.46 0.38
C SER A 24 -3.10 19.32 0.80
N ARG A 25 -3.60 18.56 -0.17
CA ARG A 25 -4.29 17.28 0.04
C ARG A 25 -3.35 16.13 -0.28
N HIS A 26 -3.08 15.35 0.76
CA HIS A 26 -2.47 14.03 0.76
C HIS A 26 -3.57 12.98 0.53
N MET A 27 -3.32 11.97 -0.31
CA MET A 27 -3.90 10.61 -0.29
C MET A 27 -3.16 9.83 -1.39
N ASP A 28 -2.20 8.97 -1.04
CA ASP A 28 -2.40 7.55 -0.71
C ASP A 28 -3.01 6.73 -1.85
N ALA A 29 -2.16 5.95 -2.53
CA ALA A 29 -2.43 4.58 -2.99
C ALA A 29 -1.17 3.96 -3.60
N MET A 30 -0.44 3.19 -2.79
CA MET A 30 0.49 2.15 -3.25
C MET A 30 -0.20 0.79 -3.09
N HIS A 31 0.21 -0.14 -3.96
CA HIS A 31 -0.01 -1.60 -3.98
C HIS A 31 -1.17 -2.13 -4.81
N THR A 32 -0.84 -2.70 -5.98
CA THR A 32 -0.82 -4.16 -6.17
C THR A 32 -0.20 -4.51 -7.53
N ALA A 33 0.85 -5.32 -7.52
CA ALA A 33 1.17 -6.40 -8.48
C ALA A 33 2.69 -6.69 -8.48
N ASN A 34 3.07 -7.67 -7.67
CA ASN A 34 4.34 -8.37 -7.72
C ASN A 34 4.07 -9.71 -8.40
N ASP A 35 4.58 -9.92 -9.61
CA ASP A 35 5.18 -11.18 -10.08
C ASP A 35 5.49 -11.08 -11.58
N GLN A 36 6.78 -11.14 -11.95
CA GLN A 36 7.31 -11.99 -13.02
C GLN A 36 8.81 -11.75 -13.21
N SER A 37 9.59 -12.70 -12.67
CA SER A 37 10.77 -13.31 -13.27
C SER A 37 11.72 -12.45 -14.12
N LEU A 38 12.86 -12.12 -13.51
CA LEU A 38 14.11 -11.78 -14.21
C LEU A 38 14.57 -12.95 -15.11
N PRO A 39 15.02 -12.72 -16.35
CA PRO A 39 15.91 -13.64 -17.02
C PRO A 39 17.37 -13.17 -16.97
N ASN A 40 18.21 -14.19 -16.80
CA ASN A 40 19.67 -14.19 -16.75
C ASN A 40 20.37 -13.36 -17.83
N GLY A 41 21.50 -12.80 -17.42
CA GLY A 41 22.45 -12.14 -18.31
C GLY A 41 23.01 -13.07 -19.37
N THR A 42 23.21 -12.48 -20.55
CA THR A 42 24.20 -12.96 -21.52
C THR A 42 25.09 -11.76 -21.83
N SER A 43 26.36 -11.84 -21.41
CA SER A 43 27.39 -10.90 -21.86
C SER A 43 27.56 -11.06 -23.37
N GLN A 44 27.33 -9.99 -24.13
CA GLN A 44 27.89 -9.87 -25.47
C GLN A 44 29.06 -8.90 -25.41
N ALA A 45 30.24 -9.47 -25.62
CA ALA A 45 31.49 -8.77 -25.81
C ALA A 45 31.40 -7.87 -27.05
N TYR A 46 31.90 -6.65 -26.93
CA TYR A 46 32.15 -5.76 -28.05
C TYR A 46 33.46 -6.22 -28.72
N ASP A 47 33.34 -6.91 -29.85
CA ASP A 47 34.48 -7.15 -30.74
C ASP A 47 34.74 -5.89 -31.58
N SER A 48 35.94 -5.35 -31.36
CA SER A 48 36.54 -4.24 -32.08
C SER A 48 37.35 -4.82 -33.22
N GLU A 49 36.85 -4.77 -34.46
CA GLU A 49 37.68 -4.93 -35.67
C GLU A 49 36.93 -4.54 -36.96
N ARG A 50 37.11 -3.30 -37.41
CA ARG A 50 37.40 -2.96 -38.82
C ARG A 50 37.69 -1.46 -38.95
N GLY A 51 38.97 -1.13 -39.07
CA GLY A 51 39.39 0.14 -39.62
C GLY A 51 39.49 0.03 -41.14
N GLU A 52 38.89 0.97 -41.86
CA GLU A 52 39.28 1.31 -43.23
C GLU A 52 39.24 2.85 -43.40
N SER A 53 40.44 3.41 -43.27
CA SER A 53 41.04 4.52 -44.03
C SER A 53 40.13 5.50 -44.79
N TRP A 54 40.15 6.76 -44.34
CA TRP A 54 39.82 7.92 -45.18
C TRP A 54 40.97 8.21 -46.17
N THR A 55 40.78 7.89 -47.45
CA THR A 55 41.60 8.47 -48.52
C THR A 55 40.77 9.42 -49.38
N GLN A 56 41.24 10.65 -49.37
CA GLN A 56 40.94 11.75 -50.28
C GLN A 56 40.97 11.31 -51.74
N ASN A 57 40.00 11.77 -52.54
CA ASN A 57 40.23 12.15 -53.93
C ASN A 57 39.18 13.16 -54.38
N GLY A 58 39.66 14.37 -54.71
CA GLY A 58 38.90 15.34 -55.48
C GLY A 58 38.99 15.01 -56.96
N ALA A 59 37.86 15.04 -57.65
CA ALA A 59 37.78 15.16 -59.09
C ALA A 59 36.49 15.94 -59.42
N SER A 60 36.67 17.15 -59.95
CA SER A 60 35.61 17.98 -60.50
C SER A 60 35.01 17.30 -61.73
N GLY A 61 33.68 17.22 -61.77
CA GLY A 61 32.92 16.77 -62.92
C GLY A 61 31.46 17.14 -62.69
N ASP A 62 30.97 18.05 -63.51
CA ASP A 62 29.62 18.62 -63.46
C ASP A 62 28.55 17.52 -63.36
N THR A 63 27.74 17.57 -62.30
CA THR A 63 26.50 16.80 -62.22
C THR A 63 25.46 17.67 -61.55
N GLU A 64 24.37 17.84 -62.29
CA GLU A 64 23.24 18.71 -62.00
C GLU A 64 22.68 18.50 -60.58
N SER A 65 22.22 19.60 -60.00
CA SER A 65 21.69 19.77 -58.65
C SER A 65 20.40 18.97 -58.38
N SER A 66 20.51 17.64 -58.25
CA SER A 66 19.41 16.75 -57.83
C SER A 66 19.77 15.93 -56.59
N GLY A 67 20.51 16.54 -55.64
CA GLY A 67 21.12 15.84 -54.50
C GLY A 67 20.52 16.08 -53.11
N SER A 68 19.55 16.99 -52.92
CA SER A 68 19.15 17.43 -51.57
C SER A 68 17.83 16.86 -51.03
N ASP A 69 17.09 16.06 -51.80
CA ASP A 69 15.82 15.44 -51.35
C ASP A 69 15.98 13.96 -50.96
N ALA A 70 17.15 13.36 -51.18
CA ALA A 70 17.40 11.92 -50.98
C ALA A 70 17.86 11.54 -49.56
N GLU A 71 18.08 12.52 -48.68
CA GLU A 71 18.67 12.29 -47.34
C GLU A 71 17.60 12.22 -46.23
N LEU A 72 16.34 12.51 -46.53
CA LEU A 72 15.25 12.47 -45.55
C LEU A 72 14.59 11.08 -45.49
N PRO A 73 14.32 10.54 -44.29
CA PRO A 73 13.57 9.30 -44.15
C PRO A 73 12.16 9.48 -44.73
N GLN A 74 11.80 8.62 -45.68
CA GLN A 74 10.47 8.64 -46.29
C GLN A 74 9.48 7.93 -45.37
N VAL A 75 8.50 8.69 -44.85
CA VAL A 75 7.46 8.14 -43.96
C VAL A 75 6.22 7.79 -44.77
N ASP A 76 6.15 6.54 -45.24
CA ASP A 76 5.01 6.04 -46.01
C ASP A 76 4.00 5.23 -45.16
N ALA A 77 4.38 4.89 -43.93
CA ALA A 77 3.70 3.90 -43.08
C ALA A 77 2.24 4.23 -42.68
N LYS A 78 1.76 5.44 -42.95
CA LYS A 78 0.38 5.88 -42.66
C LYS A 78 -0.33 6.52 -43.86
N MET A 79 0.21 6.37 -45.06
CA MET A 79 -0.36 6.97 -46.27
C MET A 79 -1.22 5.97 -47.04
N ILE A 80 -2.36 6.43 -47.54
CA ILE A 80 -3.24 5.64 -48.39
C ILE A 80 -3.18 6.21 -49.81
N PRO A 81 -2.84 5.40 -50.83
CA PRO A 81 -2.88 5.83 -52.21
C PRO A 81 -4.29 6.28 -52.62
N LEU A 82 -4.38 7.46 -53.25
CA LEU A 82 -5.64 8.04 -53.72
C LEU A 82 -6.40 7.08 -54.66
N SER A 83 -5.67 6.32 -55.49
CA SER A 83 -6.25 5.33 -56.42
C SER A 83 -7.08 4.27 -55.70
N ILE A 84 -6.64 3.81 -54.53
CA ILE A 84 -7.36 2.81 -53.74
C ILE A 84 -8.64 3.41 -53.17
N THR A 85 -8.59 4.64 -52.67
CA THR A 85 -9.78 5.33 -52.13
C THR A 85 -10.81 5.59 -53.22
N ILE A 86 -10.39 6.03 -54.41
CA ILE A 86 -11.28 6.23 -55.56
C ILE A 86 -11.90 4.90 -56.00
N SER A 87 -11.08 3.87 -56.18
CA SER A 87 -11.57 2.55 -56.58
C SER A 87 -12.57 1.98 -55.57
N ARG A 88 -12.27 2.09 -54.27
CA ARG A 88 -13.18 1.62 -53.22
C ARG A 88 -14.48 2.42 -53.19
N LEU A 89 -14.44 3.73 -53.39
CA LEU A 89 -15.65 4.54 -53.43
C LEU A 89 -16.53 4.20 -54.64
N ILE A 90 -15.93 3.99 -55.81
CA ILE A 90 -16.67 3.58 -57.02
C ILE A 90 -17.29 2.20 -56.83
N THR A 91 -16.54 1.24 -56.28
CA THR A 91 -17.08 -0.08 -55.96
C THR A 91 -18.22 0.03 -54.95
N TYR A 92 -18.05 0.81 -53.89
CA TYR A 92 -19.08 1.06 -52.88
C TYR A 92 -20.35 1.66 -53.50
N ALA A 93 -20.21 2.71 -54.33
CA ALA A 93 -21.33 3.34 -55.02
C ALA A 93 -22.06 2.37 -55.94
N TYR A 94 -21.33 1.54 -56.69
CA TYR A 94 -21.92 0.52 -57.54
C TYR A 94 -22.65 -0.55 -56.73
N THR A 95 -22.05 -1.07 -55.65
CA THR A 95 -22.71 -2.08 -54.81
C THR A 95 -23.95 -1.53 -54.13
N GLU A 96 -23.91 -0.29 -53.64
CA GLU A 96 -25.06 0.33 -52.99
C GLU A 96 -26.18 0.58 -54.00
N LEU A 97 -25.85 1.04 -55.22
CA LEU A 97 -26.81 1.17 -56.32
C LEU A 97 -27.47 -0.17 -56.66
N VAL A 98 -26.68 -1.24 -56.78
CA VAL A 98 -27.20 -2.58 -57.10
C VAL A 98 -28.14 -3.07 -55.99
N THR A 99 -27.75 -2.93 -54.72
CA THR A 99 -28.63 -3.29 -53.60
C THR A 99 -29.90 -2.45 -53.55
N LEU A 100 -29.82 -1.18 -53.94
CA LEU A 100 -30.98 -0.31 -54.04
C LEU A 100 -31.90 -0.81 -55.17
N VAL A 101 -31.38 -1.05 -56.37
CA VAL A 101 -32.14 -1.57 -57.51
C VAL A 101 -32.83 -2.91 -57.21
N ASP A 102 -32.18 -3.80 -56.46
CA ASP A 102 -32.75 -5.09 -56.07
C ASP A 102 -33.87 -4.97 -55.02
N THR A 103 -33.83 -3.94 -54.17
CA THR A 103 -34.82 -3.71 -53.10
C THR A 103 -35.99 -2.83 -53.53
N LEU A 104 -35.80 -2.02 -54.58
CA LEU A 104 -36.80 -1.13 -55.18
C LEU A 104 -38.14 -1.79 -55.60
N PRO A 105 -38.18 -2.94 -56.29
CA PRO A 105 -39.42 -3.51 -56.79
C PRO A 105 -40.35 -4.04 -55.69
N ALA A 106 -39.85 -4.22 -54.46
CA ALA A 106 -40.62 -4.71 -53.32
C ALA A 106 -41.28 -3.59 -52.49
N ARG A 107 -41.11 -2.32 -52.86
CA ARG A 107 -41.52 -1.14 -52.07
C ARG A 107 -42.66 -0.35 -52.68
N THR A 108 -43.34 0.45 -51.85
CA THR A 108 -44.40 1.35 -52.31
C THR A 108 -43.82 2.52 -53.12
N ASP A 109 -44.63 3.14 -53.98
CA ASP A 109 -44.17 4.23 -54.85
C ASP A 109 -43.65 5.47 -54.11
N ALA A 110 -44.20 5.74 -52.92
CA ALA A 110 -43.76 6.86 -52.08
C ALA A 110 -42.41 6.57 -51.41
N ASP A 111 -42.23 5.36 -50.87
CA ASP A 111 -40.99 4.93 -50.21
C ASP A 111 -39.85 4.83 -51.22
N ARG A 112 -40.12 4.29 -52.42
CA ARG A 112 -39.17 4.22 -53.52
C ARG A 112 -38.56 5.58 -53.88
N ARG A 113 -39.38 6.63 -53.96
CA ARG A 113 -38.90 7.98 -54.27
C ARG A 113 -38.02 8.54 -53.14
N SER A 114 -38.40 8.29 -51.88
CA SER A 114 -37.62 8.71 -50.71
C SER A 114 -36.26 8.01 -50.64
N GLU A 115 -36.20 6.71 -50.91
CA GLU A 115 -34.96 5.93 -50.89
C GLU A 115 -33.99 6.32 -52.02
N ILE A 116 -34.50 6.57 -53.23
CA ILE A 116 -33.68 7.07 -54.34
C ILE A 116 -33.06 8.43 -53.98
N LEU A 117 -33.85 9.34 -53.41
CA LEU A 117 -33.36 10.66 -53.00
C LEU A 117 -32.29 10.55 -51.91
N LYS A 118 -32.49 9.70 -50.90
CA LYS A 118 -31.49 9.47 -49.84
C LYS A 118 -30.19 8.91 -50.39
N TYR A 119 -30.27 7.97 -51.33
CA TYR A 119 -29.10 7.42 -52.00
C TYR A 119 -28.35 8.49 -52.80
N THR A 120 -29.05 9.31 -53.58
CA THR A 120 -28.41 10.38 -54.35
C THR A 120 -27.75 11.40 -53.45
N ASP A 121 -28.40 11.80 -52.36
CA ASP A 121 -27.85 12.76 -51.40
C ASP A 121 -26.57 12.19 -50.76
N HIS A 122 -26.62 10.95 -50.25
CA HIS A 122 -25.47 10.26 -49.67
C HIS A 122 -24.29 10.14 -50.65
N MET A 123 -24.56 9.78 -51.90
CA MET A 123 -23.53 9.68 -52.93
C MET A 123 -22.95 11.03 -53.31
N THR A 124 -23.78 12.07 -53.42
CA THR A 124 -23.28 13.43 -53.70
C THR A 124 -22.40 13.96 -52.58
N ASP A 125 -22.71 13.65 -51.32
CA ASP A 125 -21.87 13.99 -50.16
C ASP A 125 -20.52 13.25 -50.19
N MET A 126 -20.53 11.94 -50.46
CA MET A 126 -19.30 11.15 -50.55
C MET A 126 -18.42 11.59 -51.72
N LEU A 127 -19.00 11.87 -52.88
CA LEU A 127 -18.28 12.38 -54.05
C LEU A 127 -17.73 13.79 -53.83
N THR A 128 -18.46 14.63 -53.09
CA THR A 128 -17.98 15.97 -52.71
C THR A 128 -16.78 15.87 -51.77
N LYS A 129 -16.81 14.96 -50.78
CA LYS A 129 -15.65 14.68 -49.92
C LYS A 129 -14.46 14.16 -50.71
N LEU A 130 -14.69 13.26 -51.68
CA LEU A 130 -13.62 12.79 -52.58
C LEU A 130 -13.05 13.93 -53.44
N LEU A 131 -13.89 14.81 -53.97
CA LEU A 131 -13.45 15.97 -54.75
C LEU A 131 -12.55 16.89 -53.92
N VAL A 132 -12.89 17.12 -52.65
CA VAL A 132 -12.02 17.86 -51.73
C VAL A 132 -10.68 17.15 -51.59
N LEU A 133 -10.66 15.85 -51.32
CA LEU A 133 -9.41 15.07 -51.22
C LEU A 133 -8.55 15.14 -52.50
N VAL A 134 -9.17 15.07 -53.68
CA VAL A 134 -8.46 15.18 -54.97
C VAL A 134 -7.86 16.59 -55.15
N ARG A 135 -8.56 17.64 -54.73
CA ARG A 135 -8.03 19.01 -54.75
C ARG A 135 -6.83 19.16 -53.81
N TRP A 136 -6.86 18.53 -52.64
CA TRP A 136 -5.74 18.51 -51.69
C TRP A 136 -4.59 17.63 -52.15
N ALA A 137 -4.85 16.55 -52.88
CA ALA A 137 -3.83 15.65 -53.40
C ALA A 137 -2.81 16.33 -54.33
N LYS A 138 -3.17 17.48 -54.94
CA LYS A 138 -2.22 18.31 -55.70
C LYS A 138 -1.04 18.81 -54.85
N HIS A 139 -1.28 19.03 -53.56
CA HIS A 139 -0.27 19.49 -52.59
C HIS A 139 0.37 18.34 -51.79
N ALA A 140 -0.01 17.08 -52.09
CA ALA A 140 0.55 15.90 -51.44
C ALA A 140 2.10 15.84 -51.42
N PRO A 141 2.84 16.17 -52.49
CA PRO A 141 4.31 16.08 -52.44
C PRO A 141 4.92 17.10 -51.47
N GLN A 142 4.31 18.28 -51.32
CA GLN A 142 4.77 19.30 -50.35
C GLN A 142 4.48 18.85 -48.92
N ILE A 143 3.30 18.31 -48.67
CA ILE A 143 2.92 17.76 -47.36
C ILE A 143 3.84 16.59 -46.99
N GLN A 144 4.20 15.73 -47.97
CA GLN A 144 5.11 14.61 -47.74
C GLN A 144 6.51 15.07 -47.36
N LYS A 145 7.03 16.14 -47.99
CA LYS A 145 8.29 16.75 -47.58
C LYS A 145 8.24 17.27 -46.14
N CYS A 146 7.18 18.00 -45.77
CA CYS A 146 7.00 18.46 -44.39
C CYS A 146 6.94 17.30 -43.39
N GLN A 147 6.23 16.22 -43.73
CA GLN A 147 6.12 15.04 -42.89
C GLN A 147 7.48 14.33 -42.71
N ASN A 148 8.27 14.20 -43.78
CA ASN A 148 9.61 13.63 -43.71
C ASN A 148 10.55 14.50 -42.84
N ILE A 149 10.44 15.84 -42.94
CA ILE A 149 11.20 16.77 -42.09
C ILE A 149 10.80 16.60 -40.62
N ILE A 150 9.51 16.52 -40.30
CA ILE A 150 9.03 16.33 -38.93
C ILE A 150 9.55 15.01 -38.37
N ALA A 151 9.49 13.93 -39.14
CA ALA A 151 9.99 12.62 -38.72
C ALA A 151 11.50 12.62 -38.51
N TYR A 152 12.25 13.34 -39.35
CA TYR A 152 13.68 13.54 -39.14
C TYR A 152 13.95 14.30 -37.83
N LEU A 153 13.27 15.42 -37.60
CA LEU A 153 13.43 16.19 -36.35
C LEU A 153 13.07 15.39 -35.10
N ASP A 154 12.01 14.58 -35.17
CA ASP A 154 11.62 13.68 -34.09
C ASP A 154 12.70 12.61 -33.82
N SER A 155 13.30 12.06 -34.87
CA SER A 155 14.42 11.12 -34.74
C SER A 155 15.64 11.76 -34.08
N GLN A 156 15.95 13.03 -34.41
CA GLN A 156 17.03 13.80 -33.80
C GLN A 156 16.76 14.08 -32.32
N ASN A 157 15.52 14.46 -31.98
CA ASN A 157 15.13 14.65 -30.58
C ASN A 157 15.32 13.37 -29.77
N ARG A 158 14.91 12.24 -30.34
CA ARG A 158 15.11 10.92 -29.72
C ARG A 158 16.59 10.58 -29.52
N TYR A 159 17.48 10.95 -30.43
CA TYR A 159 18.92 10.75 -30.25
C TYR A 159 19.46 11.56 -29.07
N PHE A 160 18.96 12.78 -28.82
CA PHE A 160 19.34 13.55 -27.63
C PHE A 160 18.89 12.84 -26.34
N ASP A 161 17.65 12.36 -26.30
CA ASP A 161 17.14 11.62 -25.14
C ASP A 161 17.97 10.36 -24.87
N CYS A 162 18.23 9.56 -25.92
CA CYS A 162 19.07 8.37 -25.80
C CYS A 162 20.52 8.69 -25.37
N ALA A 163 21.08 9.81 -25.83
CA ALA A 163 22.41 10.25 -25.43
C ALA A 163 22.44 10.58 -23.92
N VAL A 164 21.45 11.33 -23.43
CA VAL A 164 21.31 11.64 -22.00
C VAL A 164 21.17 10.36 -21.18
N ASP A 165 20.31 9.43 -21.61
CA ASP A 165 20.13 8.14 -20.96
C ASP A 165 21.41 7.32 -20.91
N SER A 166 22.18 7.31 -22.01
CA SER A 166 23.45 6.58 -22.08
C SER A 166 24.51 7.14 -21.11
N ILE A 167 24.58 8.48 -20.99
CA ILE A 167 25.49 9.14 -20.04
C ILE A 167 25.06 8.85 -18.61
N TYR A 168 23.75 8.89 -18.33
CA TYR A 168 23.21 8.56 -17.02
C TYR A 168 23.47 7.10 -16.65
N ALA A 169 23.28 6.17 -17.57
CA ALA A 169 23.62 4.77 -17.38
C ALA A 169 25.11 4.58 -17.09
N ALA A 170 25.99 5.28 -17.81
CA ALA A 170 27.43 5.28 -17.52
C ALA A 170 27.72 5.81 -16.11
N PHE A 171 27.10 6.91 -15.70
CA PHE A 171 27.23 7.46 -14.35
C PHE A 171 26.77 6.46 -13.27
N MET A 172 25.63 5.79 -13.47
CA MET A 172 25.12 4.77 -12.55
C MET A 172 26.02 3.54 -12.44
N SER A 173 26.74 3.19 -13.51
CA SER A 173 27.70 2.07 -13.50
C SER A 173 29.05 2.41 -12.86
N MET A 174 29.41 3.69 -12.81
CA MET A 174 30.72 4.16 -12.32
C MET A 174 31.06 3.78 -10.87
N PRO A 175 30.11 3.74 -9.90
CA PRO A 175 30.39 3.25 -8.55
C PRO A 175 30.91 1.82 -8.50
N GLY A 176 30.55 0.97 -9.47
CA GLY A 176 31.07 -0.41 -9.56
C GLY A 176 32.53 -0.47 -10.01
N VAL A 177 33.01 0.53 -10.74
CA VAL A 177 34.41 0.63 -11.18
C VAL A 177 35.31 1.18 -10.06
N ARG A 178 34.74 1.97 -9.13
CA ARG A 178 35.49 2.56 -8.01
C ARG A 178 35.54 1.58 -6.84
N MET A 179 36.75 1.18 -6.44
CA MET A 179 36.93 0.54 -5.14
C MET A 179 36.77 1.58 -4.03
N ARG A 180 35.94 1.29 -3.04
CA ARG A 180 35.82 2.10 -1.83
C ARG A 180 37.05 1.92 -0.95
N ASN A 181 37.34 2.92 -0.11
CA ASN A 181 38.41 2.81 0.87
C ASN A 181 38.12 1.67 1.87
N TYR A 182 39.15 0.89 2.20
CA TYR A 182 38.99 -0.28 3.08
C TYR A 182 38.88 0.15 4.55
N ASP A 183 38.00 -0.51 5.29
CA ASP A 183 37.77 -0.25 6.71
C ASP A 183 38.75 -1.07 7.58
N VAL A 184 40.00 -0.62 7.61
CA VAL A 184 41.08 -1.30 8.34
C VAL A 184 40.85 -1.28 9.85
N GLY A 185 40.22 -0.23 10.39
CA GLY A 185 39.95 -0.09 11.82
C GLY A 185 39.03 -1.18 12.33
N ASN A 186 37.88 -1.36 11.68
CA ASN A 186 36.95 -2.41 12.07
C ASN A 186 37.50 -3.81 11.75
N ALA A 187 38.27 -3.97 10.68
CA ALA A 187 38.94 -5.23 10.40
C ALA A 187 39.91 -5.64 11.54
N ALA A 188 40.68 -4.68 12.08
CA ALA A 188 41.57 -4.92 13.22
C ALA A 188 40.78 -5.26 14.51
N GLU A 189 39.64 -4.61 14.74
CA GLU A 189 38.75 -4.92 15.87
C GLU A 189 38.17 -6.34 15.76
N ILE A 190 37.66 -6.74 14.59
CA ILE A 190 37.15 -8.11 14.38
C ILE A 190 38.28 -9.13 14.54
N LEU A 191 39.48 -8.84 14.04
CA LEU A 191 40.63 -9.74 14.16
C LEU A 191 41.03 -9.95 15.62
N SER A 192 41.01 -8.89 16.43
CA SER A 192 41.42 -8.95 17.83
C SER A 192 40.33 -9.49 18.76
N THR A 193 39.06 -9.14 18.52
CA THR A 193 37.95 -9.45 19.44
C THR A 193 37.00 -10.52 18.93
N GLY A 194 37.14 -10.94 17.67
CA GLY A 194 36.28 -11.92 17.01
C GLY A 194 34.87 -11.42 16.69
N SER A 195 34.53 -10.17 17.01
CA SER A 195 33.19 -9.62 16.84
C SER A 195 33.22 -8.12 16.52
N TYR A 196 32.18 -7.64 15.83
CA TYR A 196 32.05 -6.22 15.49
C TYR A 196 31.49 -5.42 16.68
N GLN A 197 32.28 -4.52 17.27
CA GLN A 197 31.86 -3.77 18.47
C GLN A 197 31.00 -2.55 18.14
N ARG A 198 31.22 -1.92 16.98
CA ARG A 198 30.57 -0.65 16.59
C ARG A 198 29.27 -0.83 15.82
N LEU A 199 28.57 -1.95 16.01
CA LEU A 199 27.39 -2.29 15.20
C LEU A 199 26.27 -1.26 15.42
N PRO A 200 25.70 -0.68 14.36
CA PRO A 200 24.55 0.21 14.48
C PRO A 200 23.41 -0.46 15.26
N VAL A 201 22.85 0.26 16.23
CA VAL A 201 21.77 -0.22 17.11
C VAL A 201 20.54 -0.67 16.30
N ALA A 202 20.35 -0.10 15.09
CA ALA A 202 19.29 -0.49 14.17
C ALA A 202 19.34 -1.98 13.78
N ILE A 203 20.54 -2.54 13.54
CA ILE A 203 20.70 -3.95 13.18
C ILE A 203 20.40 -4.85 14.39
N LYS A 204 20.78 -4.40 15.60
CA LYS A 204 20.48 -5.12 16.84
C LYS A 204 18.97 -5.21 17.13
N ARG A 205 18.15 -4.29 16.61
CA ARG A 205 16.68 -4.34 16.75
C ARG A 205 16.02 -5.37 15.82
N MET A 206 16.68 -5.71 14.71
CA MET A 206 16.18 -6.71 13.75
C MET A 206 16.41 -8.15 14.25
N VAL A 207 17.43 -8.35 15.08
CA VAL A 207 17.72 -9.65 15.70
C VAL A 207 16.86 -9.81 16.96
N PRO A 208 16.09 -10.91 17.10
CA PRO A 208 15.36 -11.20 18.33
C PRO A 208 16.31 -11.21 19.55
N PRO A 209 15.92 -10.61 20.69
CA PRO A 209 16.77 -10.61 21.87
C PRO A 209 17.07 -12.04 22.32
N PRO A 210 18.26 -12.28 22.92
CA PRO A 210 18.62 -13.60 23.40
C PRO A 210 17.61 -14.09 24.45
N LYS A 211 17.34 -15.39 24.44
CA LYS A 211 16.46 -16.03 25.43
C LYS A 211 16.99 -15.77 26.85
N LEU A 212 16.09 -15.39 27.76
CA LEU A 212 16.43 -15.17 29.16
C LEU A 212 16.97 -16.45 29.82
N SER A 213 17.97 -16.29 30.68
CA SER A 213 18.49 -17.41 31.48
C SER A 213 17.46 -17.85 32.52
N LYS A 214 17.43 -19.16 32.86
CA LYS A 214 16.51 -19.71 33.88
C LYS A 214 16.62 -18.97 35.23
N LYS A 215 17.81 -18.45 35.57
CA LYS A 215 18.03 -17.65 36.79
C LYS A 215 17.29 -16.30 36.71
N GLN A 216 17.46 -15.60 35.59
CA GLN A 216 16.79 -14.33 35.32
C GLN A 216 15.27 -14.49 35.29
N VAL A 217 14.75 -15.58 34.72
CA VAL A 217 13.30 -15.86 34.71
C VAL A 217 12.76 -16.03 36.13
N ARG A 218 13.50 -16.68 37.03
CA ARG A 218 13.06 -16.85 38.43
C ARG A 218 13.02 -15.50 39.14
N GLU A 219 14.07 -14.71 38.97
CA GLU A 219 14.19 -13.37 39.56
C GLU A 219 13.10 -12.41 39.06
N THR A 220 12.79 -12.44 37.76
CA THR A 220 11.71 -11.61 37.21
C THR A 220 10.33 -12.05 37.70
N VAL A 221 10.07 -13.34 37.83
CA VAL A 221 8.80 -13.87 38.38
C VAL A 221 8.63 -13.50 39.87
N GLU A 222 9.71 -13.51 40.64
CA GLU A 222 9.71 -13.05 42.02
C GLU A 222 9.46 -11.54 42.11
N ALA A 223 10.11 -10.75 41.25
CA ALA A 223 9.88 -9.31 41.14
C ALA A 223 8.42 -8.99 40.80
N ILE A 224 7.83 -9.67 39.81
CA ILE A 224 6.40 -9.54 39.45
C ILE A 224 5.50 -9.88 40.65
N SER A 225 5.83 -10.95 41.39
CA SER A 225 5.08 -11.32 42.60
C SER A 225 5.14 -10.22 43.68
N GLY A 226 6.30 -9.59 43.84
CA GLY A 226 6.49 -8.45 44.74
C GLY A 226 5.67 -7.22 44.35
N ILE A 227 5.58 -6.92 43.04
CA ILE A 227 4.78 -5.81 42.51
C ILE A 227 3.30 -6.06 42.71
N ILE A 228 2.81 -7.27 42.39
CA ILE A 228 1.42 -7.67 42.63
C ILE A 228 1.07 -7.51 44.11
N ARG A 229 1.96 -7.95 45.01
CA ARG A 229 1.76 -7.80 46.46
C ARG A 229 1.68 -6.33 46.86
N ARG A 230 2.60 -5.49 46.38
CA ARG A 230 2.58 -4.05 46.66
C ARG A 230 1.27 -3.41 46.17
N ARG A 231 0.85 -3.74 44.95
CA ARG A 231 -0.36 -3.15 44.34
C ARG A 231 -1.64 -3.52 45.09
N ILE A 232 -1.79 -4.77 45.54
CA ILE A 232 -2.95 -5.19 46.34
C ILE A 232 -2.94 -4.57 47.75
N LEU A 233 -1.75 -4.31 48.32
CA LEU A 233 -1.64 -3.69 49.64
C LEU A 233 -1.87 -2.17 49.62
N CYS A 234 -1.41 -1.48 48.57
CA CYS A 234 -1.39 -0.01 48.51
C CYS A 234 -2.49 0.60 47.64
N GLY A 235 -3.00 -0.12 46.63
CA GLY A 235 -3.73 0.49 45.52
C GLY A 235 -5.26 0.37 45.61
N GLU A 236 -5.80 -0.84 45.45
CA GLU A 236 -7.20 -1.04 45.10
C GLU A 236 -8.00 -1.79 46.18
N PRO A 237 -9.25 -1.38 46.49
CA PRO A 237 -10.10 -2.12 47.41
C PRO A 237 -10.55 -3.44 46.76
N VAL A 238 -10.12 -4.55 47.35
CA VAL A 238 -10.52 -5.90 46.94
C VAL A 238 -11.91 -6.22 47.53
N PRO A 239 -12.88 -6.71 46.72
CA PRO A 239 -14.16 -7.17 47.22
C PRO A 239 -14.02 -8.17 48.37
N LEU A 240 -14.91 -8.09 49.37
CA LEU A 240 -14.86 -8.94 50.57
C LEU A 240 -14.85 -10.44 50.23
N ALA A 241 -15.59 -10.84 49.20
CA ALA A 241 -15.65 -12.22 48.72
C ALA A 241 -14.32 -12.72 48.12
N MET A 242 -13.47 -11.83 47.60
CA MET A 242 -12.18 -12.14 47.00
C MET A 242 -10.99 -11.92 47.95
N ARG A 243 -11.25 -11.66 49.23
CA ARG A 243 -10.21 -11.43 50.24
C ARG A 243 -9.30 -12.65 50.46
N ARG A 244 -9.76 -13.86 50.13
CA ARG A 244 -8.95 -15.07 50.13
C ARG A 244 -8.24 -15.23 48.78
N TYR A 245 -7.02 -14.72 48.71
CA TYR A 245 -6.17 -14.84 47.53
C TYR A 245 -4.80 -15.44 47.85
N VAL A 246 -4.18 -16.04 46.84
CA VAL A 246 -2.83 -16.62 46.92
C VAL A 246 -1.98 -16.02 45.81
N ILE A 247 -0.81 -15.47 46.16
CA ILE A 247 0.15 -14.93 45.18
C ILE A 247 1.27 -15.95 45.00
N ASN A 248 1.34 -16.58 43.83
CA ASN A 248 2.36 -17.58 43.50
C ASN A 248 2.80 -17.43 42.03
N ASN A 249 4.09 -17.64 41.76
CA ASN A 249 4.69 -17.66 40.40
C ASN A 249 4.30 -16.45 39.52
N GLY A 250 4.31 -15.24 40.08
CA GLY A 250 4.02 -14.00 39.33
C GLY A 250 2.54 -13.81 39.00
N ARG A 251 1.64 -14.55 39.66
CA ARG A 251 0.19 -14.46 39.44
C ARG A 251 -0.53 -14.39 40.78
N ILE A 252 -1.68 -13.74 40.78
CA ILE A 252 -2.62 -13.74 41.89
C ILE A 252 -3.78 -14.68 41.56
N VAL A 253 -4.11 -15.57 42.48
CA VAL A 253 -5.21 -16.51 42.38
C VAL A 253 -6.28 -16.07 43.37
N PHE A 254 -7.41 -15.60 42.85
CA PHE A 254 -8.61 -15.33 43.64
C PHE A 254 -9.46 -16.58 43.69
N THR A 255 -9.87 -16.99 44.89
CA THR A 255 -10.72 -18.17 45.08
C THR A 255 -11.98 -17.77 45.85
N VAL A 256 -13.11 -17.76 45.15
CA VAL A 256 -14.43 -17.56 45.75
C VAL A 256 -15.10 -18.93 45.87
N PRO A 257 -15.36 -19.42 47.09
CA PRO A 257 -15.90 -20.77 47.29
C PRO A 257 -17.29 -20.90 46.64
N GLY A 258 -17.46 -21.94 45.82
CA GLY A 258 -18.74 -22.23 45.15
C GLY A 258 -19.04 -21.39 43.90
N GLU A 259 -18.18 -20.42 43.54
CA GLU A 259 -18.39 -19.56 42.36
C GLU A 259 -17.28 -19.73 41.32
N PHE A 260 -16.07 -19.22 41.59
CA PHE A 260 -14.98 -19.23 40.61
C PHE A 260 -13.57 -19.13 41.22
N GLU A 261 -12.59 -19.57 40.43
CA GLU A 261 -11.14 -19.39 40.62
C GLU A 261 -10.59 -18.55 39.45
N ALA A 262 -10.11 -17.34 39.72
CA ALA A 262 -9.56 -16.43 38.70
C ALA A 262 -8.05 -16.20 38.92
N LYS A 263 -7.26 -16.35 37.86
CA LYS A 263 -5.81 -16.12 37.86
C LYS A 263 -5.47 -14.85 37.09
N LEU A 264 -4.93 -13.84 37.77
CA LEU A 264 -4.56 -12.55 37.18
C LEU A 264 -3.04 -12.33 37.21
N THR A 265 -2.53 -11.51 36.31
CA THR A 265 -1.12 -11.12 36.18
C THR A 265 -1.02 -9.68 35.68
N LEU A 266 0.15 -9.07 35.82
CA LEU A 266 0.47 -7.73 35.31
C LEU A 266 1.39 -7.88 34.09
N LEU A 267 1.11 -7.13 33.02
CA LEU A 267 1.93 -7.15 31.79
C LEU A 267 3.07 -6.13 31.83
N GLN A 268 2.98 -5.12 32.69
CA GLN A 268 3.90 -3.99 32.77
C GLN A 268 4.12 -3.57 34.24
N TYR A 269 5.12 -2.71 34.47
CA TYR A 269 5.63 -2.34 35.81
C TYR A 269 5.02 -1.05 36.39
N GLU A 270 4.18 -0.34 35.65
CA GLU A 270 3.55 0.91 36.07
C GLU A 270 2.40 0.70 37.08
N GLU A 271 2.01 1.76 37.77
CA GLU A 271 1.02 1.67 38.85
C GLU A 271 -0.44 1.58 38.35
N ASN A 272 -0.72 2.11 37.14
CA ASN A 272 -2.09 2.27 36.60
C ASN A 272 -2.49 1.29 35.47
N ILE A 273 -1.84 0.13 35.35
CA ILE A 273 -2.10 -0.81 34.24
C ILE A 273 -3.32 -1.71 34.54
N PRO A 274 -4.15 -2.08 33.57
CA PRO A 274 -5.22 -3.06 33.78
C PRO A 274 -4.69 -4.44 34.20
N TRP A 275 -5.45 -5.14 35.04
CA TRP A 275 -5.18 -6.54 35.35
C TRP A 275 -5.35 -7.42 34.11
N HIS A 276 -4.41 -8.34 33.86
CA HIS A 276 -4.49 -9.29 32.77
C HIS A 276 -4.95 -10.67 33.28
N ILE A 277 -6.03 -11.19 32.71
CA ILE A 277 -6.60 -12.49 33.08
C ILE A 277 -5.83 -13.61 32.36
N VAL A 278 -5.29 -14.56 33.12
CA VAL A 278 -4.57 -15.74 32.59
C VAL A 278 -5.50 -16.93 32.44
N SER A 279 -6.35 -17.19 33.44
CA SER A 279 -7.35 -18.24 33.36
C SER A 279 -8.47 -18.00 34.37
N VAL A 280 -9.70 -18.34 33.99
CA VAL A 280 -10.86 -18.38 34.90
C VAL A 280 -11.41 -19.80 34.90
N ARG A 281 -11.67 -20.35 36.08
CA ARG A 281 -12.35 -21.65 36.27
C ARG A 281 -13.61 -21.39 37.08
N VAL A 282 -14.76 -21.75 36.56
CA VAL A 282 -16.02 -21.68 37.30
C VAL A 282 -16.11 -22.91 38.19
N LEU A 283 -16.29 -22.70 39.50
CA LEU A 283 -16.37 -23.73 40.54
C LEU A 283 -17.81 -24.07 40.93
N VAL A 284 -18.79 -23.46 40.27
CA VAL A 284 -20.21 -23.79 40.43
C VAL A 284 -20.42 -25.29 40.19
N ALA A 285 -20.86 -25.99 41.24
CA ALA A 285 -21.07 -27.42 41.23
C ALA A 285 -22.26 -27.78 40.34
N GLY A 286 -21.99 -28.32 39.14
CA GLY A 286 -22.92 -29.24 38.52
C GLY A 286 -22.83 -30.57 39.25
N ASP A 287 -23.97 -31.13 39.66
CA ASP A 287 -23.98 -32.48 40.26
C ASP A 287 -23.28 -33.47 39.31
N PRO A 288 -22.27 -34.23 39.78
CA PRO A 288 -21.53 -35.19 38.95
C PRO A 288 -22.38 -36.40 38.53
N LEU A 289 -23.64 -36.48 38.96
CA LEU A 289 -24.60 -37.54 38.68
C LEU A 289 -25.51 -37.24 37.47
N LEU A 290 -25.40 -36.06 36.86
CA LEU A 290 -26.20 -35.71 35.68
C LEU A 290 -25.61 -36.32 34.39
N PRO A 291 -26.44 -36.95 33.51
CA PRO A 291 -26.00 -37.51 32.24
C PRO A 291 -25.29 -36.47 31.37
N GLY A 292 -24.26 -36.89 30.63
CA GLY A 292 -23.32 -36.01 29.89
C GLY A 292 -23.95 -35.02 28.90
N GLU A 293 -25.20 -35.20 28.48
CA GLU A 293 -25.94 -34.23 27.64
C GLU A 293 -26.41 -32.97 28.39
N GLN A 294 -26.41 -32.99 29.72
CA GLN A 294 -26.89 -31.87 30.55
C GLN A 294 -25.77 -31.09 31.22
N GLN A 295 -24.51 -31.50 31.01
CA GLN A 295 -23.35 -30.78 31.50
C GLN A 295 -23.17 -29.49 30.71
N ILE A 296 -23.22 -28.35 31.41
CA ILE A 296 -22.98 -27.05 30.80
C ILE A 296 -21.48 -26.93 30.52
N ALA A 297 -21.10 -27.02 29.25
CA ALA A 297 -19.76 -26.68 28.80
C ALA A 297 -19.60 -25.17 28.82
N VAL A 298 -19.09 -24.63 29.93
CA VAL A 298 -18.81 -23.19 30.05
C VAL A 298 -17.65 -22.82 29.11
N ASN A 299 -17.91 -21.96 28.13
CA ASN A 299 -16.89 -21.41 27.23
C ASN A 299 -16.00 -20.41 27.97
N THR A 300 -15.02 -20.93 28.71
CA THR A 300 -14.08 -20.13 29.50
C THR A 300 -13.32 -19.08 28.69
N ARG A 301 -13.04 -19.34 27.40
CA ARG A 301 -12.38 -18.37 26.51
C ARG A 301 -13.21 -17.10 26.28
N GLN A 302 -14.49 -17.26 25.97
CA GLN A 302 -15.39 -16.12 25.76
C GLN A 302 -15.49 -15.26 27.03
N ILE A 303 -15.62 -15.91 28.19
CA ILE A 303 -15.66 -15.21 29.48
C ILE A 303 -14.36 -14.45 29.73
N ILE A 304 -13.20 -15.04 29.42
CA ILE A 304 -11.89 -14.37 29.57
C ILE A 304 -11.79 -13.17 28.64
N ASP A 305 -12.16 -13.30 27.35
CA ASP A 305 -12.05 -12.21 26.38
C ASP A 305 -12.96 -11.03 26.75
N PHE A 306 -14.22 -11.30 27.13
CA PHE A 306 -15.14 -10.26 27.59
C PHE A 306 -14.68 -9.61 28.90
N ALA A 307 -14.20 -10.40 29.86
CA ALA A 307 -13.68 -9.86 31.12
C ALA A 307 -12.40 -9.02 30.92
N GLN A 308 -11.53 -9.42 29.99
CA GLN A 308 -10.37 -8.62 29.60
C GLN A 308 -10.79 -7.31 28.93
N GLN A 309 -11.82 -7.32 28.08
CA GLN A 309 -12.34 -6.10 27.44
C GLN A 309 -12.90 -5.11 28.47
N ILE A 310 -13.62 -5.59 29.48
CA ILE A 310 -14.14 -4.77 30.59
C ILE A 310 -12.98 -4.14 31.38
N LEU A 311 -11.95 -4.93 31.72
CA LEU A 311 -10.78 -4.45 32.47
C LEU A 311 -9.97 -3.40 31.69
N VAL A 312 -9.77 -3.62 30.39
CA VAL A 312 -9.08 -2.66 29.52
C VAL A 312 -9.91 -1.39 29.35
N GLY A 313 -11.23 -1.52 29.16
CA GLY A 313 -12.15 -0.38 29.09
C GLY A 313 -12.14 0.47 30.36
N ALA A 314 -12.15 -0.17 31.53
CA ALA A 314 -12.08 0.50 32.83
C ALA A 314 -10.76 1.23 33.07
N SER A 315 -9.66 0.75 32.47
CA SER A 315 -8.35 1.43 32.53
C SER A 315 -8.19 2.60 31.57
N ALA A 316 -8.95 2.63 30.47
CA ALA A 316 -8.93 3.72 29.49
C ALA A 316 -9.80 4.92 29.95
N GLN A 317 -10.86 4.66 30.69
CA GLN A 317 -11.79 5.68 31.20
C GLN A 317 -11.30 6.37 32.47
N SER A 318 -10.21 5.90 33.10
CA SER A 318 -9.66 6.49 34.33
C SER A 318 -8.84 7.77 34.08
N GLN A 319 -8.71 8.21 32.82
CA GLN A 319 -7.92 9.39 32.45
C GLN A 319 -8.75 10.66 32.23
N ASP A 320 -10.07 10.53 32.02
CA ASP A 320 -10.99 11.65 31.82
C ASP A 320 -12.22 11.51 32.76
N ASP A 321 -12.54 12.57 33.51
CA ASP A 321 -13.72 12.84 34.36
C ASP A 321 -13.72 12.56 35.88
N CYS A 322 -14.13 13.62 36.62
CA CYS A 322 -14.38 13.77 38.07
C CYS A 322 -15.50 12.89 38.66
N SER A 323 -15.68 11.66 38.17
CA SER A 323 -16.65 10.70 38.73
C SER A 323 -15.94 9.60 39.51
N VAL A 324 -16.50 9.19 40.65
CA VAL A 324 -15.97 8.10 41.48
C VAL A 324 -16.16 6.79 40.71
N GLN A 325 -15.19 6.43 39.88
CA GLN A 325 -15.22 5.20 39.09
C GLN A 325 -15.06 3.98 40.01
N PRO A 326 -15.84 2.90 39.80
CA PRO A 326 -15.68 1.69 40.59
C PRO A 326 -14.32 1.05 40.26
N PRO A 327 -13.57 0.57 41.28
CA PRO A 327 -12.25 -0.02 41.09
C PRO A 327 -12.32 -1.26 40.19
N GLN A 328 -11.26 -1.49 39.41
CA GLN A 328 -11.20 -2.52 38.36
C GLN A 328 -11.52 -3.93 38.88
N LEU A 329 -11.06 -4.27 40.09
CA LEU A 329 -11.31 -5.57 40.70
C LEU A 329 -12.78 -5.77 41.14
N VAL A 330 -13.50 -4.70 41.47
CA VAL A 330 -14.95 -4.78 41.78
C VAL A 330 -15.74 -5.03 40.51
N GLN A 331 -15.43 -4.32 39.43
CA GLN A 331 -16.12 -4.55 38.15
C GLN A 331 -15.91 -5.97 37.62
N LEU A 332 -14.68 -6.49 37.75
CA LEU A 332 -14.38 -7.88 37.41
C LEU A 332 -15.17 -8.86 38.27
N TYR A 333 -15.29 -8.59 39.57
CA TYR A 333 -16.08 -9.40 40.48
C TYR A 333 -17.54 -9.44 40.06
N ASP A 334 -18.16 -8.28 39.85
CA ASP A 334 -19.58 -8.18 39.51
C ASP A 334 -19.88 -8.92 38.21
N PHE A 335 -19.02 -8.78 37.21
CA PHE A 335 -19.13 -9.52 35.96
C PHE A 335 -19.02 -11.04 36.18
N LEU A 336 -17.96 -11.51 36.85
CA LEU A 336 -17.76 -12.94 37.08
C LEU A 336 -18.86 -13.54 37.96
N HIS A 337 -19.34 -12.79 38.95
CA HIS A 337 -20.45 -13.17 39.81
C HIS A 337 -21.75 -13.29 39.02
N GLN A 338 -22.07 -12.31 38.16
CA GLN A 338 -23.23 -12.38 37.27
C GLN A 338 -23.16 -13.58 36.32
N GLN A 339 -21.98 -13.86 35.73
CA GLN A 339 -21.80 -15.04 34.88
C GLN A 339 -21.99 -16.34 35.65
N CYS A 340 -21.44 -16.45 36.87
CA CYS A 340 -21.64 -17.62 37.72
C CYS A 340 -23.11 -17.80 38.09
N PHE A 341 -23.83 -16.72 38.39
CA PHE A 341 -25.27 -16.76 38.65
C PHE A 341 -26.07 -17.20 37.41
N THR A 342 -25.71 -16.73 36.21
CA THR A 342 -26.33 -17.20 34.97
C THR A 342 -26.10 -18.70 34.75
N VAL A 343 -24.88 -19.19 34.98
CA VAL A 343 -24.57 -20.63 34.92
C VAL A 343 -25.39 -21.40 35.95
N LEU A 344 -25.49 -20.92 37.19
CA LEU A 344 -26.34 -21.51 38.23
C LEU A 344 -27.81 -21.59 37.79
N LEU A 345 -28.35 -20.49 37.27
CA LEU A 345 -29.74 -20.44 36.83
C LEU A 345 -29.99 -21.41 35.66
N GLU A 346 -29.05 -21.53 34.73
CA GLU A 346 -29.13 -22.52 33.65
C GLU A 346 -29.05 -23.96 34.19
N THR A 347 -28.19 -24.23 35.18
CA THR A 347 -28.12 -25.56 35.82
C THR A 347 -29.46 -25.92 36.47
N VAL A 348 -30.06 -25.01 37.25
CA VAL A 348 -31.36 -25.22 37.91
C VAL A 348 -32.48 -25.38 36.89
N TYR A 349 -32.48 -24.56 35.83
CA TYR A 349 -33.45 -24.69 34.75
C TYR A 349 -33.39 -26.08 34.11
N LYS A 350 -32.19 -26.57 33.77
CA LYS A 350 -32.01 -27.91 33.21
C LYS A 350 -32.46 -29.00 34.19
N GLN A 351 -32.09 -28.90 35.46
CA GLN A 351 -32.55 -29.85 36.48
C GLN A 351 -34.09 -29.86 36.59
N ALA A 352 -34.73 -28.69 36.59
CA ALA A 352 -36.19 -28.59 36.63
C ALA A 352 -36.86 -29.19 35.39
N THR A 353 -36.27 -29.04 34.20
CA THR A 353 -36.78 -29.68 32.97
C THR A 353 -36.65 -31.20 32.97
N VAL A 354 -35.75 -31.76 33.77
CA VAL A 354 -35.55 -33.22 33.88
C VAL A 354 -36.50 -33.85 34.89
N LEU A 355 -36.86 -33.10 35.93
CA LEU A 355 -37.78 -33.53 36.97
C LEU A 355 -39.26 -33.34 36.59
N ARG A 356 -39.53 -32.58 35.52
CA ARG A 356 -40.86 -32.38 34.95
C ARG A 356 -41.11 -33.40 33.85
#